data_AF-A0AAQ0KLA9-F1
#
_entry.id   AF-A0AAQ0KLA9-F1
#
_cell.length_a   1.000
_cell.length_b   1.000
_cell.length_c   1.000
_cell.angle_alpha   90.00
_cell.angle_beta   90.00
_cell.angle_gamma   90.00
#
_symmetry.space_group_name_H-M   'P 1'
#
loop_
_entity.id
_entity.type
_entity.pdbx_description
1 polymer ?
#
loop_
_entity_poly.entity_id
_entity_poly.type
_entity_poly.pdbx_seq_one_letter_code
_entity_poly.pdbx_strand_id
1 'polypeptide(L)'
;MTAHATASKLDMAKLAKLRALMDRGATPGEREAARAKAIVLAASAGLTLAAALSKLDAPAPAAQPANIFTGFADWMEEREPGYKVREAARRAEREAKRLARCRELLAVYGSEDAVFAPTDLEAAIRDALDPLTEPGNSLWGYRDFKFSDGPTPEMWEALRVTGHVPATVPKAWAAYQAQEARTDNRIAFCPDYTPMAWESAWSSALEYLLDNLRTPTAEGIAARLDWLEFLANRDMARGIEADRNLIASLQSDFAAFVASNSRQSGHSTAAQRRAAVLDLLAQAPGLSDREISRRAGCSPQTVGNWRRKLEGAVQ
;
A
#
# COMPACT_ATOMS: atom_id res chain seq x y z
N MET A 1 60.00 -36.23 -19.59
CA MET A 1 58.69 -36.50 -18.96
C MET A 1 58.71 -35.88 -17.56
N THR A 2 58.19 -34.67 -17.40
CA THR A 2 58.08 -34.00 -16.11
C THR A 2 56.78 -34.43 -15.43
N ALA A 3 56.90 -35.26 -14.40
CA ALA A 3 55.77 -35.65 -13.56
C ALA A 3 55.30 -34.41 -12.78
N HIS A 4 54.09 -33.94 -13.06
CA HIS A 4 53.42 -32.95 -12.20
C HIS A 4 53.02 -33.65 -10.91
N ALA A 5 53.79 -33.43 -9.84
CA ALA A 5 53.36 -33.78 -8.50
C ALA A 5 52.08 -32.99 -8.18
N THR A 6 50.97 -33.68 -8.01
CA THR A 6 49.71 -33.11 -7.54
C THR A 6 49.91 -32.59 -6.12
N ALA A 7 49.88 -31.26 -5.96
CA ALA A 7 49.95 -30.64 -4.65
C ALA A 7 48.80 -31.16 -3.76
N SER A 8 49.14 -31.65 -2.57
CA SER A 8 48.12 -32.16 -1.64
C SER A 8 47.33 -31.01 -1.02
N LYS A 9 46.05 -31.23 -0.72
CA LYS A 9 45.21 -30.20 -0.08
C LYS A 9 45.74 -29.94 1.34
N LEU A 10 46.00 -28.67 1.68
CA LEU A 10 46.48 -28.27 3.00
C LEU A 10 45.48 -28.68 4.10
N ASP A 11 45.91 -29.51 5.04
CA ASP A 11 45.12 -29.91 6.20
C ASP A 11 45.10 -28.79 7.25
N MET A 12 44.05 -27.97 7.21
CA MET A 12 43.87 -26.80 8.08
C MET A 12 43.75 -27.17 9.56
N ALA A 13 43.14 -28.32 9.88
CA ALA A 13 42.97 -28.76 11.26
C ALA A 13 44.31 -29.18 11.88
N LYS A 14 45.14 -29.88 11.10
CA LYS A 14 46.51 -30.24 11.51
C LYS A 14 47.41 -29.02 11.61
N LEU A 15 47.29 -28.06 10.69
CA LEU A 15 48.02 -26.80 10.75
C LEU A 15 47.65 -25.97 11.98
N ALA A 16 46.36 -25.89 12.34
CA ALA A 16 45.90 -25.21 13.55
C ALA A 16 46.51 -25.79 14.83
N LYS A 17 46.56 -27.14 14.94
CA LYS A 17 47.20 -27.83 16.07
C LYS A 17 48.70 -27.53 16.14
N LEU A 18 49.37 -27.52 14.99
CA LEU A 18 50.80 -27.19 14.92
C LEU A 18 51.06 -25.73 15.29
N ARG A 19 50.21 -24.80 14.87
CA ARG A 19 50.31 -23.39 15.29
C ARG A 19 50.16 -23.23 16.80
N ALA A 20 49.19 -23.92 17.40
CA ALA A 20 49.01 -23.90 18.85
C ALA A 20 50.24 -24.46 19.60
N LEU A 21 50.89 -25.50 19.09
CA LEU A 21 52.12 -26.06 19.67
C LEU A 21 53.35 -25.16 19.44
N MET A 22 53.43 -24.46 18.31
CA MET A 22 54.48 -23.47 18.06
C MET A 22 54.40 -22.30 19.05
N ASP A 23 53.18 -21.85 19.35
CA ASP A 23 52.96 -20.68 20.22
C ASP A 23 53.02 -21.05 21.72
N ARG A 24 52.51 -22.24 22.09
CA ARG A 24 52.29 -22.65 23.50
C ARG A 24 52.96 -23.96 23.92
N GLY A 25 53.88 -24.50 23.11
CA GLY A 25 54.66 -25.69 23.48
C GLY A 25 55.44 -25.48 24.79
N ALA A 26 55.49 -26.51 25.64
CA ALA A 26 56.04 -26.41 27.00
C ALA A 26 57.57 -26.27 27.00
N THR A 27 58.23 -26.78 25.97
CA THR A 27 59.70 -26.67 25.81
C THR A 27 60.09 -26.00 24.49
N PRO A 28 61.30 -25.41 24.39
CA PRO A 28 61.84 -24.93 23.12
C PRO A 28 61.88 -26.02 22.03
N GLY A 29 62.28 -27.25 22.39
CA GLY A 29 62.34 -28.38 21.45
C GLY A 29 60.98 -28.79 20.90
N GLU A 30 59.90 -28.70 21.70
CA GLU A 30 58.54 -28.94 21.22
C GLU A 30 58.08 -27.91 20.19
N ARG A 31 58.39 -26.63 20.44
CA ARG A 31 58.04 -25.53 19.52
C ARG A 31 58.79 -25.65 18.19
N GLU A 32 60.07 -26.01 18.24
CA GLU A 32 60.87 -26.26 17.04
C GLU A 32 60.40 -27.48 16.25
N ALA A 33 60.09 -28.59 16.94
CA ALA A 33 59.54 -29.78 16.29
C ALA A 33 58.18 -29.51 15.64
N ALA A 34 57.31 -28.72 16.29
CA ALA A 34 56.04 -28.29 15.72
C ALA A 34 56.24 -27.39 14.49
N ARG A 35 57.19 -26.47 14.54
CA ARG A 35 57.56 -25.61 13.40
C ARG A 35 58.07 -26.42 12.21
N ALA A 36 58.97 -27.38 12.44
CA ALA A 36 59.49 -28.26 11.39
C ALA A 36 58.36 -29.07 10.72
N LYS A 37 57.44 -29.62 11.52
CA LYS A 37 56.25 -30.34 11.00
C LYS A 37 55.30 -29.42 10.22
N ALA A 38 55.13 -28.17 10.66
CA ALA A 38 54.29 -27.20 9.95
C ALA A 38 54.88 -26.79 8.59
N ILE A 39 56.21 -26.67 8.50
CA ILE A 39 56.91 -26.41 7.23
C ILE A 39 56.69 -27.54 6.24
N VAL A 40 56.87 -28.80 6.65
CA VAL A 40 56.66 -29.97 5.79
C VAL A 40 55.19 -30.04 5.33
N LEU A 41 54.25 -29.79 6.24
CA LEU A 41 52.82 -29.76 5.91
C LEU A 41 52.49 -28.68 4.88
N ALA A 42 53.00 -27.45 5.07
CA ALA A 42 52.81 -26.36 4.12
C ALA A 42 53.45 -26.67 2.74
N ALA A 43 54.67 -27.20 2.74
CA ALA A 43 55.40 -27.56 1.53
C ALA A 43 54.69 -28.65 0.72
N SER A 44 54.09 -29.64 1.40
CA SER A 44 53.32 -30.70 0.74
C SER A 44 52.09 -30.18 -0.02
N ALA A 45 51.61 -28.99 0.36
CA ALA A 45 50.54 -28.25 -0.31
C ALA A 45 51.04 -27.14 -1.26
N GLY A 46 52.35 -27.09 -1.54
CA GLY A 46 52.95 -26.07 -2.41
C GLY A 46 52.98 -24.66 -1.81
N LEU A 47 52.93 -24.54 -0.47
CA LEU A 47 52.89 -23.26 0.24
C LEU A 47 54.12 -23.08 1.13
N THR A 48 54.49 -21.81 1.36
CA THR A 48 55.39 -21.47 2.46
C THR A 48 54.64 -21.55 3.79
N LEU A 49 55.36 -21.74 4.90
CA LEU A 49 54.75 -21.71 6.23
C LEU A 49 53.97 -20.41 6.48
N ALA A 50 54.52 -19.26 6.06
CA ALA A 50 53.87 -17.96 6.22
C ALA A 50 52.54 -17.88 5.43
N ALA A 51 52.51 -18.36 4.18
CA ALA A 51 51.29 -18.39 3.38
C ALA A 51 50.24 -19.36 3.95
N ALA A 52 50.68 -20.50 4.48
CA ALA A 52 49.79 -21.46 5.14
C ALA A 52 49.16 -20.87 6.42
N LEU A 53 49.95 -20.17 7.24
CA LEU A 53 49.47 -19.51 8.46
C LEU A 53 48.52 -18.34 8.13
N SER A 54 48.83 -17.53 7.10
CA SER A 54 47.94 -16.47 6.65
C SER A 54 46.57 -17.00 6.20
N LYS A 55 46.51 -18.18 5.58
CA LYS A 55 45.23 -18.85 5.25
C LYS A 55 44.49 -19.37 6.47
N LEU A 56 45.20 -19.72 7.54
CA LEU A 56 44.60 -20.16 8.80
C LEU A 56 44.00 -18.98 9.58
N ASP A 57 44.68 -17.84 9.53
CA ASP A 57 44.28 -16.61 10.23
C ASP A 57 43.22 -15.81 9.44
N ALA A 58 42.97 -16.16 8.18
CA ALA A 58 41.90 -15.56 7.38
C ALA A 58 40.53 -15.92 7.99
N PRO A 59 39.63 -14.94 8.19
CA PRO A 59 38.28 -15.23 8.66
C PRO A 59 37.63 -16.22 7.70
N ALA A 60 37.14 -17.34 8.23
CA ALA A 60 36.42 -18.32 7.43
C ALA A 60 35.25 -17.60 6.75
N PRO A 61 35.08 -17.72 5.41
CA PRO A 61 33.88 -17.20 4.77
C PRO A 61 32.70 -17.87 5.48
N ALA A 62 31.79 -17.05 6.02
CA ALA A 62 30.59 -17.55 6.67
C ALA A 62 29.95 -18.56 5.72
N ALA A 63 29.77 -19.80 6.17
CA ALA A 63 29.09 -20.81 5.39
C ALA A 63 27.71 -20.25 5.07
N GLN A 64 27.47 -19.89 3.81
CA GLN A 64 26.14 -19.48 3.39
C GLN A 64 25.21 -20.65 3.70
N PRO A 65 24.08 -20.43 4.37
CA PRO A 65 23.13 -21.50 4.63
C PRO A 65 22.76 -22.13 3.28
N ALA A 66 22.89 -23.46 3.19
CA ALA A 66 22.54 -24.19 1.98
C ALA A 66 21.09 -23.83 1.62
N ASN A 67 20.88 -23.19 0.47
CA ASN A 67 19.55 -22.83 0.03
C ASN A 67 18.77 -24.13 -0.22
N ILE A 68 17.73 -24.37 0.58
CA ILE A 68 16.89 -25.58 0.52
C ILE A 68 16.21 -25.76 -0.85
N PHE A 69 16.19 -24.72 -1.70
CA PHE A 69 15.66 -24.74 -3.06
C PHE A 69 16.72 -24.97 -4.14
N THR A 70 17.97 -25.24 -3.77
CA THR A 70 19.02 -25.58 -4.74
C THR A 70 18.63 -26.86 -5.49
N GLY A 71 18.58 -26.80 -6.82
CA GLY A 71 18.13 -27.92 -7.66
C GLY A 71 16.63 -27.96 -7.95
N PHE A 72 15.81 -27.05 -7.39
CA PHE A 72 14.36 -27.02 -7.68
C PHE A 72 14.08 -26.78 -9.18
N ALA A 73 14.82 -25.87 -9.82
CA ALA A 73 14.67 -25.60 -11.25
C ALA A 73 15.10 -26.80 -12.11
N ASP A 74 16.11 -27.57 -11.67
CA ASP A 74 16.55 -28.79 -12.35
C ASP A 74 15.49 -29.89 -12.23
N TRP A 75 14.96 -30.09 -11.02
CA TRP A 75 13.86 -31.02 -10.76
C TRP A 75 12.59 -30.67 -11.56
N MET A 76 12.23 -29.38 -11.66
CA MET A 76 11.11 -28.94 -12.50
C MET A 76 11.37 -29.14 -13.98
N GLU A 77 12.61 -28.96 -14.46
CA GLU A 77 12.97 -29.22 -15.86
C GLU A 77 12.89 -30.71 -16.21
N GLU A 78 13.29 -31.59 -15.29
CA GLU A 78 13.13 -33.05 -15.44
C GLU A 78 11.66 -33.46 -15.48
N ARG A 79 10.81 -32.84 -14.65
CA ARG A 79 9.37 -33.11 -14.58
C ARG A 79 8.59 -32.48 -15.74
N GLU A 80 8.97 -31.28 -16.15
CA GLU A 80 8.33 -30.48 -17.19
C GLU A 80 9.39 -29.90 -18.14
N PRO A 81 9.78 -30.64 -19.18
CA PRO A 81 10.75 -30.14 -20.17
C PRO A 81 10.36 -28.76 -20.72
N GLY A 82 11.34 -27.86 -20.76
CA GLY A 82 11.18 -26.45 -21.15
C GLY A 82 10.74 -25.52 -20.01
N TYR A 83 10.58 -25.99 -18.77
CA TYR A 83 10.22 -25.15 -17.62
C TYR A 83 11.17 -23.96 -17.45
N LYS A 84 12.49 -24.20 -17.46
CA LYS A 84 13.50 -23.14 -17.31
C LYS A 84 13.43 -22.12 -18.42
N VAL A 85 13.20 -22.57 -19.65
CA VAL A 85 13.07 -21.68 -20.82
C VAL A 85 11.81 -20.81 -20.69
N ARG A 86 10.67 -21.40 -20.30
CA ARG A 86 9.42 -20.66 -20.06
C ARG A 86 9.57 -19.64 -18.92
N GLU A 87 10.15 -20.04 -17.80
CA GLU A 87 10.36 -19.14 -16.66
C GLU A 87 11.39 -18.04 -16.94
N ALA A 88 12.47 -18.35 -17.67
CA ALA A 88 13.42 -17.35 -18.14
C ALA A 88 12.74 -16.34 -19.07
N ALA A 89 11.91 -16.80 -20.01
CA ALA A 89 11.13 -15.92 -20.88
C ALA A 89 10.15 -15.05 -20.08
N ARG A 90 9.42 -15.63 -19.10
CA ARG A 90 8.50 -14.89 -18.22
C ARG A 90 9.23 -13.84 -17.38
N ARG A 91 10.42 -14.14 -16.86
CA ARG A 91 11.25 -13.15 -16.14
C ARG A 91 11.75 -12.06 -17.06
N ALA A 92 12.23 -12.41 -18.25
CA ALA A 92 12.67 -11.44 -19.25
C ALA A 92 11.52 -10.52 -19.70
N GLU A 93 10.31 -11.04 -19.89
CA GLU A 93 9.13 -10.25 -20.24
C GLU A 93 8.73 -9.30 -19.11
N ARG A 94 8.69 -9.79 -17.85
CA ARG A 94 8.40 -8.95 -16.67
C ARG A 94 9.43 -7.83 -16.53
N GLU A 95 10.71 -8.15 -16.68
CA GLU A 95 11.79 -7.18 -16.62
C GLU A 95 11.71 -6.17 -17.77
N ALA A 96 11.40 -6.61 -18.99
CA ALA A 96 11.21 -5.71 -20.13
C ALA A 96 10.04 -4.74 -19.90
N LYS A 97 8.91 -5.22 -19.35
CA LYS A 97 7.77 -4.37 -18.96
C LYS A 97 8.16 -3.38 -17.88
N ARG A 98 8.88 -3.84 -16.84
CA ARG A 98 9.38 -2.98 -15.76
C ARG A 98 10.29 -1.87 -16.28
N LEU A 99 11.26 -2.22 -17.13
CA LEU A 99 12.19 -1.25 -17.74
C LEU A 99 11.47 -0.29 -18.70
N ALA A 100 10.46 -0.76 -19.45
CA ALA A 100 9.60 0.12 -20.23
C ALA A 100 8.88 1.14 -19.34
N ARG A 101 8.28 0.68 -18.23
CA ARG A 101 7.64 1.54 -17.25
C ARG A 101 8.62 2.54 -16.62
N CYS A 102 9.83 2.11 -16.27
CA CYS A 102 10.87 3.02 -15.77
C CYS A 102 11.18 4.14 -16.76
N ARG A 103 11.28 3.83 -18.06
CA ARG A 103 11.52 4.84 -19.10
C ARG A 103 10.38 5.85 -19.20
N GLU A 104 9.13 5.40 -19.13
CA GLU A 104 7.96 6.29 -19.07
C GLU A 104 8.03 7.21 -17.84
N LEU A 105 8.34 6.65 -16.68
CA LEU A 105 8.44 7.40 -15.43
C LEU A 105 9.59 8.40 -15.43
N LEU A 106 10.73 8.07 -16.04
CA LEU A 106 11.83 9.02 -16.23
C LEU A 106 11.41 10.20 -17.11
N ALA A 107 10.54 10.00 -18.10
CA ALA A 107 10.00 11.10 -18.90
C ALA A 107 9.03 11.99 -18.09
N VAL A 108 8.31 11.43 -17.11
CA VAL A 108 7.37 12.17 -16.26
C VAL A 108 8.07 12.91 -15.12
N TYR A 109 8.98 12.24 -14.41
CA TYR A 109 9.64 12.76 -13.20
C TYR A 109 11.00 13.40 -13.47
N GLY A 110 11.60 13.16 -14.64
CA GLY A 110 12.91 13.67 -15.04
C GLY A 110 14.10 12.89 -14.48
N SER A 111 13.95 12.21 -13.34
CA SER A 111 14.99 11.37 -12.73
C SER A 111 14.40 10.29 -11.83
N GLU A 112 15.19 9.25 -11.53
CA GLU A 112 14.85 8.25 -10.52
C GLU A 112 14.73 8.88 -9.13
N ASP A 113 15.66 9.78 -8.76
CA ASP A 113 15.63 10.50 -7.48
C ASP A 113 14.30 11.25 -7.27
N ALA A 114 13.73 11.85 -8.32
CA ALA A 114 12.43 12.52 -8.25
C ALA A 114 11.23 11.56 -8.05
N VAL A 115 11.36 10.28 -8.41
CA VAL A 115 10.35 9.24 -8.10
C VAL A 115 10.35 8.90 -6.62
N PHE A 116 11.51 8.95 -5.97
CA PHE A 116 11.64 8.66 -4.54
C PHE A 116 11.55 9.90 -3.66
N ALA A 117 11.73 11.10 -4.21
CA ALA A 117 11.58 12.35 -3.48
C ALA A 117 10.20 12.43 -2.81
N PRO A 118 10.15 12.80 -1.51
CA PRO A 118 8.90 12.97 -0.81
C PRO A 118 8.14 14.15 -1.41
N THR A 119 6.85 13.97 -1.62
CA THR A 119 5.93 15.08 -1.92
C THR A 119 5.66 15.91 -0.65
N ASP A 120 5.11 17.11 -0.81
CA ASP A 120 4.72 17.96 0.34
C ASP A 120 3.74 17.24 1.28
N LEU A 121 2.81 16.46 0.72
CA LEU A 121 1.88 15.62 1.47
C LEU A 121 2.62 14.56 2.31
N GLU A 122 3.53 13.82 1.68
CA GLU A 122 4.30 12.75 2.32
C GLU A 122 5.21 13.31 3.42
N ALA A 123 5.87 14.44 3.17
CA ALA A 123 6.66 15.14 4.17
C ALA A 123 5.80 15.59 5.35
N ALA A 124 4.64 16.22 5.10
CA ALA A 124 3.74 16.68 6.16
C ALA A 124 3.21 15.52 7.03
N ILE A 125 2.82 14.40 6.42
CA ILE A 125 2.33 13.22 7.14
C ILE A 125 3.46 12.59 7.96
N ARG A 126 4.64 12.40 7.36
CA ARG A 126 5.80 11.85 8.05
C ARG A 126 6.15 12.69 9.27
N ASP A 127 6.26 14.00 9.10
CA ASP A 127 6.66 14.92 10.17
C ASP A 127 5.59 14.98 11.29
N ALA A 128 4.30 14.83 10.94
CA ALA A 128 3.22 14.75 11.93
C ALA A 128 3.23 13.45 12.74
N LEU A 129 3.59 12.32 12.11
CA LEU A 129 3.61 11.01 12.77
C LEU A 129 4.94 10.69 13.48
N ASP A 130 6.03 11.35 13.13
CA ASP A 130 7.37 11.13 13.70
C ASP A 130 7.40 11.11 15.24
N PRO A 131 6.71 12.03 15.97
CA PRO A 131 6.69 12.01 17.43
C PRO A 131 5.99 10.81 18.06
N LEU A 132 5.20 10.05 17.28
CA LEU A 132 4.45 8.88 17.75
C LEU A 132 5.22 7.57 17.51
N THR A 133 6.41 7.64 16.89
CA THR A 133 7.23 6.46 16.63
C THR A 133 7.67 5.79 17.93
N GLU A 134 7.66 4.45 17.93
CA GLU A 134 8.08 3.66 19.08
C GLU A 134 9.29 2.81 18.72
N PRO A 135 10.50 3.19 19.19
CA PRO A 135 11.71 2.39 18.98
C PRO A 135 11.53 0.98 19.54
N GLY A 136 11.71 -0.03 18.70
CA GLY A 136 11.57 -1.44 19.08
C GLY A 136 10.25 -2.09 18.70
N ASN A 137 9.26 -1.31 18.24
CA ASN A 137 8.08 -1.87 17.59
C ASN A 137 8.43 -2.27 16.15
N SER A 138 8.66 -3.57 15.94
CA SER A 138 9.21 -4.10 14.70
C SER A 138 8.19 -4.24 13.57
N LEU A 139 6.89 -4.26 13.86
CA LEU A 139 5.90 -4.61 12.85
C LEU A 139 5.42 -3.36 12.08
N TRP A 140 5.12 -2.27 12.78
CA TRP A 140 4.56 -1.07 12.16
C TRP A 140 5.18 0.25 12.64
N GLY A 141 6.14 0.21 13.56
CA GLY A 141 6.88 1.40 14.02
C GLY A 141 6.10 2.37 14.92
N TYR A 142 4.82 2.11 15.21
CA TYR A 142 3.97 2.93 16.08
C TYR A 142 3.29 2.11 17.16
N ARG A 143 3.25 2.66 18.37
CA ARG A 143 2.60 2.06 19.53
C ARG A 143 1.11 1.82 19.28
N ASP A 144 0.65 0.62 19.63
CA ASP A 144 -0.75 0.18 19.52
C ASP A 144 -1.39 0.24 18.11
N PHE A 145 -0.63 0.65 17.09
CA PHE A 145 -1.11 0.71 15.72
C PHE A 145 -1.18 -0.69 15.11
N LYS A 146 -2.33 -0.98 14.50
CA LYS A 146 -2.57 -2.16 13.67
C LYS A 146 -3.17 -1.70 12.36
N PHE A 147 -2.55 -2.10 11.25
CA PHE A 147 -3.01 -1.70 9.92
C PHE A 147 -4.50 -1.95 9.68
N SER A 148 -5.04 -3.08 10.17
CA SER A 148 -6.45 -3.47 10.02
C SER A 148 -7.44 -2.60 10.79
N ASP A 149 -7.00 -1.96 11.88
CA ASP A 149 -7.89 -1.26 12.82
C ASP A 149 -7.97 0.24 12.50
N GLY A 150 -7.09 0.73 11.61
CA GLY A 150 -6.92 2.14 11.31
C GLY A 150 -5.90 2.82 12.24
N PRO A 151 -5.65 4.13 12.01
CA PRO A 151 -4.81 4.94 12.90
C PRO A 151 -5.38 5.02 14.32
N THR A 152 -4.50 5.11 15.33
CA THR A 152 -4.90 5.35 16.73
C THR A 152 -5.51 6.75 16.89
N PRO A 153 -6.20 7.07 18.01
CA PRO A 153 -6.71 8.41 18.27
C PRO A 153 -5.64 9.51 18.18
N GLU A 154 -4.43 9.25 18.69
CA GLU A 154 -3.29 10.19 18.64
C GLU A 154 -2.80 10.38 17.21
N MET A 155 -2.73 9.30 16.42
CA MET A 155 -2.37 9.38 15.01
C MET A 155 -3.41 10.16 14.21
N TRP A 156 -4.70 9.97 14.48
CA TRP A 156 -5.75 10.76 13.84
C TRP A 156 -5.64 12.24 14.14
N GLU A 157 -5.31 12.61 15.37
CA GLU A 157 -5.09 14.01 15.74
C GLU A 157 -3.90 14.60 14.97
N ALA A 158 -2.77 13.89 14.97
CA ALA A 158 -1.57 14.30 14.22
C ALA A 158 -1.85 14.45 12.72
N LEU A 159 -2.53 13.48 12.11
CA LEU A 159 -2.88 13.51 10.69
C LEU A 159 -3.81 14.69 10.36
N ARG A 160 -4.81 14.99 11.20
CA ARG A 160 -5.74 16.11 10.94
C ARG A 160 -5.06 17.47 10.98
N VAL A 161 -4.05 17.67 11.83
CA VAL A 161 -3.26 18.90 11.90
C VAL A 161 -2.57 19.22 10.57
N THR A 162 -2.26 18.21 9.75
CA THR A 162 -1.67 18.42 8.41
C THR A 162 -2.62 19.12 7.43
N GLY A 163 -3.93 19.10 7.68
CA GLY A 163 -4.94 19.60 6.74
C GLY A 163 -5.16 18.73 5.50
N HIS A 164 -4.47 17.59 5.38
CA HIS A 164 -4.55 16.72 4.21
C HIS A 164 -5.56 15.58 4.34
N VAL A 165 -6.11 15.33 5.53
CA VAL A 165 -7.09 14.25 5.77
C VAL A 165 -8.36 14.50 4.93
N PRO A 166 -8.73 13.60 4.02
CA PRO A 166 -9.90 13.76 3.18
C PRO A 166 -11.20 13.86 3.97
N ALA A 167 -12.01 14.88 3.66
CA ALA A 167 -13.31 15.10 4.29
C ALA A 167 -14.48 14.43 3.55
N THR A 168 -14.25 13.79 2.40
CA THR A 168 -15.29 13.07 1.63
C THR A 168 -14.74 11.76 1.06
N VAL A 169 -15.62 10.77 0.86
CA VAL A 169 -15.26 9.46 0.28
C VAL A 169 -14.57 9.61 -1.09
N PRO A 170 -15.03 10.45 -2.04
CA PRO A 170 -14.35 10.62 -3.32
C PRO A 170 -12.93 11.17 -3.18
N LYS A 171 -12.69 12.07 -2.21
CA LYS A 171 -11.36 12.60 -1.94
C LYS A 171 -10.46 11.54 -1.28
N ALA A 172 -11.01 10.72 -0.38
CA ALA A 172 -10.29 9.59 0.21
C ALA A 172 -9.87 8.58 -0.86
N TRP A 173 -10.78 8.28 -1.79
CA TRP A 173 -10.52 7.36 -2.89
C TRP A 173 -9.43 7.89 -3.83
N ALA A 174 -9.54 9.15 -4.24
CA ALA A 174 -8.53 9.79 -5.08
C ALA A 174 -7.14 9.82 -4.39
N ALA A 175 -7.10 10.10 -3.08
CA ALA A 175 -5.86 10.07 -2.31
C ALA A 175 -5.25 8.66 -2.24
N TYR A 176 -6.08 7.63 -2.05
CA TYR A 176 -5.64 6.24 -2.01
C TYR A 176 -5.06 5.81 -3.37
N GLN A 177 -5.77 6.10 -4.46
CA GLN A 177 -5.30 5.81 -5.82
C GLN A 177 -3.98 6.53 -6.14
N ALA A 178 -3.83 7.80 -5.71
CA ALA A 178 -2.59 8.54 -5.89
C ALA A 178 -1.42 7.92 -5.11
N GLN A 179 -1.68 7.42 -3.89
CA GLN A 179 -0.67 6.73 -3.09
C GLN A 179 -0.28 5.38 -3.71
N GLU A 180 -1.23 4.54 -4.12
CA GLU A 180 -0.93 3.27 -4.81
C GLU A 180 -0.13 3.51 -6.08
N ALA A 181 -0.53 4.47 -6.91
CA ALA A 181 0.20 4.81 -8.12
C ALA A 181 1.64 5.27 -7.82
N ARG A 182 1.86 6.00 -6.72
CA ARG A 182 3.21 6.41 -6.29
C ARG A 182 4.03 5.20 -5.84
N THR A 183 3.44 4.30 -5.06
CA THR A 183 4.08 3.04 -4.63
C THR A 183 4.44 2.18 -5.83
N ASP A 184 3.53 1.97 -6.77
CA ASP A 184 3.77 1.23 -8.02
C ASP A 184 4.90 1.85 -8.84
N ASN A 185 4.95 3.19 -8.90
CA ASN A 185 6.04 3.90 -9.57
C ASN A 185 7.39 3.65 -8.88
N ARG A 186 7.45 3.60 -7.54
CA ARG A 186 8.66 3.27 -6.78
C ARG A 186 9.06 1.80 -6.97
N ILE A 187 8.10 0.88 -6.94
CA ILE A 187 8.29 -0.56 -7.18
C ILE A 187 8.85 -0.82 -8.59
N ALA A 188 8.44 -0.01 -9.58
CA ALA A 188 8.98 -0.13 -10.93
C ALA A 188 10.51 0.04 -10.94
N PHE A 189 11.09 0.98 -10.17
CA PHE A 189 12.54 1.16 -10.07
C PHE A 189 13.19 0.19 -9.08
N CYS A 190 12.55 -0.02 -7.93
CA CYS A 190 13.02 -0.88 -6.85
C CYS A 190 11.97 -1.98 -6.58
N PRO A 191 12.08 -3.17 -7.19
CA PRO A 191 11.09 -4.24 -7.01
C PRO A 191 10.88 -4.69 -5.56
N ASP A 192 11.90 -4.51 -4.73
CA ASP A 192 11.89 -4.83 -3.29
C ASP A 192 11.50 -3.61 -2.42
N TYR A 193 10.99 -2.53 -3.03
CA TYR A 193 10.54 -1.34 -2.32
C TYR A 193 9.51 -1.72 -1.26
N THR A 194 9.82 -1.37 -0.02
CA THR A 194 8.94 -1.57 1.12
C THR A 194 8.52 -0.19 1.63
N PRO A 195 7.22 0.13 1.66
CA PRO A 195 6.74 1.41 2.18
C PRO A 195 7.22 1.66 3.59
N MET A 196 7.55 2.91 3.90
CA MET A 196 7.92 3.30 5.26
C MET A 196 6.73 3.20 6.21
N ALA A 197 6.98 3.11 7.52
CA ALA A 197 5.92 2.99 8.53
C ALA A 197 4.82 4.05 8.40
N TRP A 198 5.19 5.32 8.16
CA TRP A 198 4.24 6.42 7.98
C TRP A 198 3.38 6.25 6.70
N GLU A 199 3.92 5.64 5.64
CA GLU A 199 3.16 5.33 4.41
C GLU A 199 2.08 4.30 4.70
N SER A 200 2.44 3.23 5.44
CA SER A 200 1.47 2.22 5.86
C SER A 200 0.39 2.80 6.78
N ALA A 201 0.77 3.68 7.72
CA ALA A 201 -0.17 4.40 8.55
C ALA A 201 -1.13 5.27 7.73
N TRP A 202 -0.63 5.94 6.69
CA TRP A 202 -1.45 6.73 5.80
C TRP A 202 -2.39 5.90 4.93
N SER A 203 -1.92 4.79 4.35
CA SER A 203 -2.78 3.85 3.63
C SER A 203 -3.89 3.34 4.51
N SER A 204 -3.57 2.92 5.74
CA SER A 204 -4.55 2.47 6.74
C SER A 204 -5.58 3.57 7.09
N ALA A 205 -5.15 4.83 7.18
CA ALA A 205 -6.06 5.97 7.38
C ALA A 205 -7.04 6.12 6.21
N LEU A 206 -6.56 6.01 4.98
CA LEU A 206 -7.39 6.14 3.78
C LEU A 206 -8.37 4.97 3.64
N GLU A 207 -7.93 3.73 3.86
CA GLU A 207 -8.81 2.55 3.89
C GLU A 207 -9.90 2.71 4.97
N TYR A 208 -9.52 3.18 6.17
CA TYR A 208 -10.48 3.45 7.25
C TYR A 208 -11.53 4.50 6.83
N LEU A 209 -11.13 5.58 6.15
CA LEU A 209 -12.06 6.60 5.68
C LEU A 209 -12.99 6.04 4.59
N LEU A 210 -12.48 5.24 3.66
CA LEU A 210 -13.31 4.62 2.62
C LEU A 210 -14.40 3.72 3.21
N ASP A 211 -14.09 3.03 4.31
CA ASP A 211 -15.04 2.16 5.00
C ASP A 211 -16.04 2.94 5.87
N ASN A 212 -15.62 4.02 6.53
CA ASN A 212 -16.39 4.64 7.63
C ASN A 212 -16.88 6.08 7.36
N LEU A 213 -16.29 6.82 6.43
CA LEU A 213 -16.60 8.24 6.22
C LEU A 213 -17.95 8.42 5.53
N ARG A 214 -18.85 9.19 6.12
CA ARG A 214 -20.18 9.44 5.54
C ARG A 214 -20.11 10.46 4.39
N THR A 215 -20.64 10.11 3.23
CA THR A 215 -20.79 11.04 2.09
C THR A 215 -22.06 10.66 1.30
N PRO A 216 -23.26 11.00 1.80
CA PRO A 216 -24.56 10.58 1.23
C PRO A 216 -24.94 11.37 -0.04
N THR A 217 -24.07 11.28 -1.04
CA THR A 217 -24.16 11.92 -2.35
C THR A 217 -23.99 10.84 -3.42
N ALA A 218 -24.41 11.12 -4.66
CA ALA A 218 -24.22 10.17 -5.75
C ALA A 218 -22.73 9.86 -5.96
N GLU A 219 -21.88 10.88 -5.88
CA GLU A 219 -20.43 10.77 -6.03
C GLU A 219 -19.80 9.95 -4.91
N GLY A 220 -20.23 10.15 -3.66
CA GLY A 220 -19.75 9.38 -2.51
C GLY A 220 -20.13 7.90 -2.57
N ILE A 221 -21.35 7.61 -3.04
CA ILE A 221 -21.81 6.23 -3.27
C ILE A 221 -21.01 5.58 -4.40
N ALA A 222 -20.82 6.27 -5.53
CA ALA A 222 -20.05 5.77 -6.65
C ALA A 222 -18.59 5.44 -6.25
N ALA A 223 -17.91 6.38 -5.59
CA ALA A 223 -16.53 6.16 -5.13
C ALA A 223 -16.38 4.96 -4.18
N ARG A 224 -17.42 4.68 -3.37
CA ARG A 224 -17.43 3.52 -2.47
C ARG A 224 -17.67 2.20 -3.22
N LEU A 225 -18.44 2.22 -4.32
CA LEU A 225 -18.58 1.07 -5.20
C LEU A 225 -17.29 0.78 -5.94
N ASP A 226 -16.57 1.80 -6.41
CA ASP A 226 -15.25 1.65 -7.02
C ASP A 226 -14.24 1.06 -6.02
N TRP A 227 -14.28 1.51 -4.76
CA TRP A 227 -13.49 0.92 -3.68
C TRP A 227 -13.81 -0.57 -3.46
N LEU A 228 -15.09 -0.94 -3.42
CA LEU A 228 -15.52 -2.33 -3.30
C LEU A 228 -15.02 -3.20 -4.46
N GLU A 229 -15.09 -2.68 -5.69
CA GLU A 229 -14.57 -3.36 -6.87
C GLU A 229 -13.05 -3.54 -6.78
N PHE A 230 -12.31 -2.51 -6.37
CA PHE A 230 -10.88 -2.61 -6.13
C PHE A 230 -10.54 -3.70 -5.11
N LEU A 231 -11.26 -3.74 -3.98
CA LEU A 231 -11.06 -4.77 -2.96
C LEU A 231 -11.34 -6.18 -3.46
N ALA A 232 -12.40 -6.36 -4.26
CA ALA A 232 -12.74 -7.65 -4.85
C ALA A 232 -11.63 -8.17 -5.80
N ASN A 233 -10.89 -7.25 -6.43
CA ASN A 233 -9.80 -7.58 -7.35
C ASN A 233 -8.43 -7.75 -6.68
N ARG A 234 -8.31 -7.48 -5.38
CA ARG A 234 -7.03 -7.54 -4.64
C ARG A 234 -6.60 -8.96 -4.28
N ASP A 235 -7.42 -9.98 -4.57
CA ASP A 235 -7.24 -11.40 -4.22
C ASP A 235 -6.86 -11.66 -2.73
N MET A 236 -7.17 -10.70 -1.84
CA MET A 236 -6.93 -10.78 -0.41
C MET A 236 -8.25 -10.69 0.35
N ALA A 237 -8.54 -11.70 1.16
CA ALA A 237 -9.71 -11.67 2.04
C ALA A 237 -9.49 -10.67 3.17
N ARG A 238 -10.42 -9.72 3.34
CA ARG A 238 -10.42 -8.80 4.47
C ARG A 238 -11.09 -9.45 5.69
N GLY A 239 -10.98 -8.79 6.84
CA GLY A 239 -11.74 -9.17 8.03
C GLY A 239 -13.24 -8.94 7.84
N ILE A 240 -14.07 -9.89 8.27
CA ILE A 240 -15.54 -9.82 8.14
C ILE A 240 -16.15 -8.55 8.75
N GLU A 241 -15.55 -8.01 9.82
CA GLU A 241 -16.03 -6.78 10.46
C GLU A 241 -15.79 -5.53 9.59
N ALA A 242 -14.68 -5.48 8.84
CA ALA A 242 -14.42 -4.38 7.91
C ALA A 242 -15.46 -4.37 6.78
N ASP A 243 -15.79 -5.54 6.23
CA ASP A 243 -16.82 -5.67 5.19
C ASP A 243 -18.21 -5.31 5.71
N ARG A 244 -18.55 -5.72 6.94
CA ARG A 244 -19.81 -5.32 7.60
C ARG A 244 -19.91 -3.81 7.77
N ASN A 245 -18.84 -3.16 8.23
CA ASN A 245 -18.80 -1.71 8.40
C ASN A 245 -18.97 -0.96 7.07
N LEU A 246 -18.28 -1.43 6.02
CA LEU A 246 -18.37 -0.88 4.67
C LEU A 246 -19.79 -1.00 4.10
N ILE A 247 -20.41 -2.18 4.22
CA ILE A 247 -21.80 -2.44 3.77
C ILE A 247 -22.78 -1.55 4.54
N ALA A 248 -22.68 -1.51 5.87
CA ALA A 248 -23.59 -0.72 6.71
C ALA A 248 -23.50 0.78 6.39
N SER A 249 -22.28 1.30 6.19
CA SER A 249 -22.06 2.69 5.83
C SER A 249 -22.59 3.01 4.42
N LEU A 250 -22.39 2.13 3.44
CA LEU A 250 -22.96 2.28 2.09
C LEU A 250 -24.50 2.30 2.12
N GLN A 251 -25.12 1.39 2.86
CA GLN A 251 -26.58 1.35 3.03
C GLN A 251 -27.12 2.63 3.68
N SER A 252 -26.44 3.10 4.74
CA SER A 252 -26.80 4.34 5.44
C SER A 252 -26.71 5.57 4.55
N ASP A 253 -25.66 5.66 3.72
CA ASP A 253 -25.48 6.77 2.79
C ASP A 253 -26.48 6.73 1.63
N PHE A 254 -26.79 5.54 1.10
CA PHE A 254 -27.84 5.37 0.09
C PHE A 254 -29.22 5.77 0.63
N ALA A 255 -29.56 5.33 1.85
CA ALA A 255 -30.83 5.70 2.50
C ALA A 255 -30.94 7.22 2.70
N ALA A 256 -29.86 7.87 3.16
CA ALA A 256 -29.81 9.31 3.33
C ALA A 256 -29.92 10.06 1.99
N PHE A 257 -29.24 9.56 0.94
CA PHE A 257 -29.33 10.11 -0.41
C PHE A 257 -30.77 10.07 -0.94
N VAL A 258 -31.46 8.92 -0.87
CA VAL A 258 -32.87 8.77 -1.28
C VAL A 258 -33.80 9.67 -0.45
N ALA A 259 -33.59 9.77 0.86
CA ALA A 259 -34.38 10.64 1.73
C ALA A 259 -34.18 12.13 1.40
N SER A 260 -32.98 12.55 1.00
CA SER A 260 -32.70 13.92 0.59
C SER A 260 -33.32 14.25 -0.77
N ASN A 261 -33.19 13.35 -1.74
CA ASN A 261 -33.75 13.52 -3.08
C ASN A 261 -35.27 13.50 -3.08
N SER A 262 -35.91 12.66 -2.26
CA SER A 262 -37.38 12.63 -2.14
C SER A 262 -37.97 13.93 -1.57
N ARG A 263 -37.21 14.65 -0.71
CA ARG A 263 -37.61 15.97 -0.20
C ARG A 263 -37.50 17.06 -1.27
N GLN A 264 -36.48 17.00 -2.13
CA GLN A 264 -36.31 17.94 -3.25
C GLN A 264 -37.25 17.63 -4.42
N SER A 265 -37.50 16.37 -4.71
CA SER A 265 -38.43 15.90 -5.74
C SER A 265 -39.86 15.81 -5.21
N GLY A 266 -40.21 16.62 -4.19
CA GLY A 266 -41.58 16.83 -3.76
C GLY A 266 -42.38 17.44 -4.92
N HIS A 267 -42.70 16.62 -5.93
CA HIS A 267 -43.77 16.87 -6.86
C HIS A 267 -45.00 17.07 -5.98
N SER A 268 -45.34 18.33 -5.72
CA SER A 268 -46.56 18.67 -5.03
C SER A 268 -47.68 17.93 -5.76
N THR A 269 -48.35 17.04 -5.03
CA THR A 269 -49.42 16.24 -5.61
C THR A 269 -50.47 17.19 -6.18
N ALA A 270 -51.27 16.73 -7.15
CA ALA A 270 -52.34 17.59 -7.70
C ALA A 270 -53.26 18.13 -6.58
N ALA A 271 -53.46 17.34 -5.51
CA ALA A 271 -54.20 17.75 -4.31
C ALA A 271 -53.48 18.84 -3.50
N GLN A 272 -52.18 18.72 -3.26
CA GLN A 272 -51.39 19.74 -2.56
C GLN A 272 -51.30 21.04 -3.35
N ARG A 273 -51.11 20.98 -4.67
CA ARG A 273 -51.14 22.16 -5.55
C ARG A 273 -52.50 22.85 -5.51
N ARG A 274 -53.57 22.07 -5.54
CA ARG A 274 -54.93 22.59 -5.39
C ARG A 274 -55.12 23.30 -4.05
N ALA A 275 -54.74 22.66 -2.94
CA ALA A 275 -54.85 23.25 -1.61
C ALA A 275 -54.07 24.57 -1.51
N ALA A 276 -52.83 24.60 -2.00
CA ALA A 276 -52.00 25.82 -2.02
C ALA A 276 -52.62 26.95 -2.88
N VAL A 277 -53.22 26.62 -4.03
CA VAL A 277 -53.92 27.61 -4.86
C VAL A 277 -55.14 28.19 -4.13
N LEU A 278 -55.93 27.35 -3.47
CA LEU A 278 -57.12 27.78 -2.73
C LEU A 278 -56.75 28.66 -1.53
N ASP A 279 -55.73 28.27 -0.76
CA ASP A 279 -55.23 29.06 0.37
C ASP A 279 -54.73 30.44 -0.08
N LEU A 280 -53.97 30.51 -1.18
CA LEU A 280 -53.45 31.78 -1.71
C LEU A 280 -54.57 32.69 -2.22
N LEU A 281 -55.60 32.13 -2.86
CA LEU A 281 -56.78 32.87 -3.30
C LEU A 281 -57.59 33.41 -2.12
N ALA A 282 -57.68 32.67 -1.01
CA ALA A 282 -58.37 33.09 0.20
C ALA A 282 -57.61 34.17 0.98
N GLN A 283 -56.29 34.03 1.12
CA GLN A 283 -55.46 34.95 1.90
C GLN A 283 -55.16 36.26 1.16
N ALA A 284 -55.06 36.23 -0.17
CA ALA A 284 -54.66 37.38 -0.97
C ALA A 284 -55.37 37.42 -2.34
N PRO A 285 -56.69 37.74 -2.36
CA PRO A 285 -57.50 37.67 -3.59
C PRO A 285 -56.99 38.60 -4.71
N GLY A 286 -56.26 39.66 -4.38
CA GLY A 286 -55.68 40.62 -5.34
C GLY A 286 -54.39 40.15 -6.04
N LEU A 287 -53.84 38.97 -5.72
CA LEU A 287 -52.68 38.44 -6.42
C LEU A 287 -53.04 38.02 -7.85
N SER A 288 -52.12 38.26 -8.79
CA SER A 288 -52.26 37.79 -10.18
C SER A 288 -52.12 36.27 -10.28
N ASP A 289 -52.80 35.67 -11.25
CA ASP A 289 -52.77 34.22 -11.47
C ASP A 289 -51.36 33.69 -11.75
N ARG A 290 -50.49 34.51 -12.39
CA ARG A 290 -49.08 34.17 -12.63
C ARG A 290 -48.26 34.11 -11.35
N GLU A 291 -48.53 34.98 -10.39
CA GLU A 291 -47.80 34.99 -9.11
C GLU A 291 -48.26 33.83 -8.21
N ILE A 292 -49.57 33.55 -8.19
CA ILE A 292 -50.11 32.37 -7.49
C ILE A 292 -49.57 31.08 -8.12
N SER A 293 -49.51 30.99 -9.46
CA SER A 293 -49.02 29.80 -10.15
C SER A 293 -47.54 29.52 -9.86
N ARG A 294 -46.72 30.58 -9.79
CA ARG A 294 -45.30 30.49 -9.40
C ARG A 294 -45.14 29.94 -7.99
N ARG A 295 -45.94 30.43 -7.04
CA ARG A 295 -45.88 30.00 -5.63
C ARG A 295 -46.44 28.60 -5.40
N ALA A 296 -47.49 28.22 -6.11
CA ALA A 296 -48.14 26.92 -5.95
C ALA A 296 -47.56 25.80 -6.85
N GLY A 297 -46.64 26.12 -7.77
CA GLY A 297 -46.05 25.14 -8.68
C GLY A 297 -47.03 24.55 -9.69
N CYS A 298 -47.95 25.36 -10.21
CA CYS A 298 -48.95 24.97 -11.23
C CYS A 298 -48.98 25.95 -12.41
N SER A 299 -49.83 25.72 -13.42
CA SER A 299 -49.98 26.65 -14.55
C SER A 299 -50.90 27.82 -14.19
N PRO A 300 -50.70 29.03 -14.75
CA PRO A 300 -51.61 30.16 -14.55
C PRO A 300 -53.06 29.83 -14.95
N GLN A 301 -53.24 28.97 -15.96
CA GLN A 301 -54.55 28.51 -16.40
C GLN A 301 -55.27 27.68 -15.34
N THR A 302 -54.55 26.86 -14.57
CA THR A 302 -55.11 26.12 -13.44
C THR A 302 -55.65 27.07 -12.37
N VAL A 303 -54.91 28.14 -12.05
CA VAL A 303 -55.35 29.16 -11.08
C VAL A 303 -56.61 29.87 -11.57
N GLY A 304 -56.63 30.35 -12.81
CA GLY A 304 -57.80 31.02 -13.40
C GLY A 304 -59.04 30.13 -13.48
N ASN A 305 -58.88 28.82 -13.68
CA ASN A 305 -60.00 27.86 -13.60
C ASN A 305 -60.57 27.75 -12.19
N TRP A 306 -59.73 27.77 -11.15
CA TRP A 306 -60.19 27.74 -9.76
C TRP A 306 -60.87 29.03 -9.34
N ARG A 307 -60.33 30.18 -9.75
CA ARG A 307 -60.92 31.50 -9.48
C ARG A 307 -62.35 31.60 -10.04
N ARG A 308 -62.56 31.23 -11.31
CA ARG A 308 -63.89 31.19 -11.94
C ARG A 308 -64.86 30.22 -11.24
N LYS A 309 -64.37 29.07 -10.78
CA LYS A 309 -65.19 28.11 -10.03
C LYS A 309 -65.62 28.66 -8.67
N LEU A 310 -64.78 29.43 -7.99
CA LEU A 310 -65.12 30.06 -6.72
C LEU A 310 -66.10 31.23 -6.92
N GLU A 311 -65.90 32.07 -7.93
CA GLU A 311 -66.82 33.17 -8.25
C GLU A 311 -68.21 32.67 -8.65
N GLY A 312 -68.29 31.58 -9.41
CA GLY A 312 -69.57 30.95 -9.79
C GLY A 312 -70.26 30.16 -8.68
N ALA A 313 -69.59 29.90 -7.54
CA ALA A 313 -70.18 29.23 -6.38
C ALA A 313 -70.74 30.20 -5.33
N VAL A 314 -70.59 31.52 -5.55
CA VAL A 314 -71.03 32.60 -4.65
C VAL A 314 -72.33 33.26 -5.13
N GLN A 315 -72.98 32.71 -6.18
CA GLN A 315 -74.34 33.06 -6.61
C GLN A 315 -75.34 32.00 -6.15
#